data_AF-A0A1H3IRU2-F1
#
_entry.id   AF-A0A1H3IRU2-F1
#
_cell.length_a   1.000
_cell.length_b   1.000
_cell.length_c   1.000
_cell.angle_alpha   90.00
_cell.angle_beta   90.00
_cell.angle_gamma   90.00
#
_symmetry.space_group_name_H-M   'P 1'
#
loop_
_entity.id
_entity.type
_entity.pdbx_description
1 polymer ?
#
loop_
_entity_poly.entity_id
_entity_poly.type
_entity_poly.pdbx_seq_one_letter_code
_entity_poly.pdbx_strand_id
1 'polypeptide(L)'
;MDVQQPVHRGAWVTRVGSPAGLAAALAGGLATGSFGAWAYHDDLLRPLAHRFGLWVLLVALLSARQPARTAIARSVLGLATAVLAFYVGKQVMYGIDYPGMPYALNFSVIAEWLVLAAVAGSLLGWAFHSIGRDGRRGAPATAAAVGLLVADAFRRSTNYATDGRVLVPFAALAVVLVLAVGVRSLRQLAGTAVWALPIPPWVCCSSPDPISSSSC
;
A
#
# COMPACT_ATOMS: atom_id res chain seq x y z
N MET A 1 -0.47 -53.94 -5.10
CA MET A 1 -0.98 -53.35 -3.84
C MET A 1 -0.75 -51.85 -3.95
N ASP A 2 -1.75 -51.14 -4.45
CA ASP A 2 -1.71 -49.68 -4.60
C ASP A 2 -2.02 -49.02 -3.27
N VAL A 3 -1.01 -48.38 -2.67
CA VAL A 3 -1.17 -47.55 -1.49
C VAL A 3 -1.72 -46.20 -1.95
N GLN A 4 -3.04 -46.05 -1.91
CA GLN A 4 -3.66 -44.74 -2.05
C GLN A 4 -3.27 -43.85 -0.86
N GLN A 5 -2.45 -42.83 -1.12
CA GLN A 5 -2.22 -41.78 -0.13
C GLN A 5 -3.45 -40.87 -0.01
N PRO A 6 -3.90 -40.56 1.22
CA PRO A 6 -5.04 -39.69 1.44
C PRO A 6 -4.73 -38.27 0.97
N VAL A 7 -5.52 -37.80 0.02
CA VAL A 7 -5.47 -36.45 -0.51
C VAL A 7 -5.92 -35.48 0.59
N HIS A 8 -4.97 -34.82 1.26
CA HIS A 8 -5.20 -33.73 2.21
C HIS A 8 -5.75 -32.47 1.50
N ARG A 9 -7.02 -32.52 1.07
CA ARG A 9 -7.74 -31.38 0.45
C ARG A 9 -8.37 -30.41 1.47
N GLY A 10 -8.23 -30.64 2.78
CA GLY A 10 -8.93 -29.87 3.82
C GLY A 10 -8.19 -28.67 4.42
N ALA A 11 -6.85 -28.57 4.31
CA ALA A 11 -6.06 -27.60 5.08
C ALA A 11 -6.00 -26.17 4.47
N TRP A 12 -6.58 -25.95 3.30
CA TRP A 12 -6.49 -24.68 2.57
C TRP A 12 -7.62 -23.69 2.93
N VAL A 13 -8.71 -24.17 3.53
CA VAL A 13 -9.91 -23.35 3.81
C VAL A 13 -9.78 -22.55 5.11
N THR A 14 -8.90 -22.93 6.04
CA THR A 14 -8.85 -22.33 7.38
C THR A 14 -7.99 -21.06 7.52
N ARG A 15 -7.20 -20.68 6.50
CA ARG A 15 -6.20 -19.59 6.65
C ARG A 15 -6.57 -18.25 6.01
N VAL A 16 -7.67 -18.17 5.29
CA VAL A 16 -8.14 -16.91 4.67
C VAL A 16 -8.83 -16.00 5.70
N GLY A 17 -9.42 -16.58 6.76
CA GLY A 17 -10.27 -15.86 7.71
C GLY A 17 -9.86 -15.93 9.17
N SER A 18 -8.56 -15.97 9.51
CA SER A 18 -8.18 -15.91 10.93
C SER A 18 -8.68 -14.58 11.53
N PRO A 19 -9.45 -14.59 12.65
CA PRO A 19 -10.04 -13.38 13.22
C PRO A 19 -8.99 -12.30 13.51
N ALA A 20 -7.83 -12.69 14.04
CA ALA A 20 -6.71 -11.79 14.28
C ALA A 20 -6.17 -11.14 13.00
N GLY A 21 -6.16 -11.85 11.88
CA GLY A 21 -5.68 -11.32 10.61
C GLY A 21 -6.65 -10.34 9.96
N LEU A 22 -7.96 -10.59 10.09
CA LEU A 22 -9.00 -9.66 9.66
C LEU A 22 -9.01 -8.41 10.57
N ALA A 23 -8.88 -8.60 11.88
CA ALA A 23 -8.74 -7.50 12.83
C ALA A 23 -7.51 -6.64 12.53
N ALA A 24 -6.37 -7.24 12.19
CA ALA A 24 -5.19 -6.49 11.78
C ALA A 24 -5.40 -5.68 10.49
N ALA A 25 -6.14 -6.23 9.51
CA ALA A 25 -6.49 -5.52 8.29
C ALA A 25 -7.41 -4.32 8.57
N LEU A 26 -8.45 -4.52 9.38
CA LEU A 26 -9.37 -3.47 9.81
C LEU A 26 -8.64 -2.39 10.61
N ALA A 27 -7.84 -2.79 11.61
CA ALA A 27 -7.08 -1.85 12.44
C ALA A 27 -6.06 -1.06 11.63
N GLY A 28 -5.31 -1.73 10.74
CA GLY A 28 -4.37 -1.07 9.83
C GLY A 28 -5.08 -0.11 8.87
N GLY A 29 -6.24 -0.51 8.34
CA GLY A 29 -7.08 0.34 7.51
C GLY A 29 -7.59 1.58 8.26
N LEU A 30 -8.17 1.38 9.43
CA LEU A 30 -8.65 2.46 10.32
C LEU A 30 -7.52 3.43 10.66
N ALA A 31 -6.37 2.92 11.12
CA ALA A 31 -5.23 3.75 11.47
C ALA A 31 -4.71 4.55 10.27
N THR A 32 -4.58 3.91 9.11
CA THR A 32 -4.08 4.57 7.89
C THR A 32 -5.05 5.62 7.37
N GLY A 33 -6.35 5.30 7.32
CA GLY A 33 -7.38 6.23 6.85
C GLY A 33 -7.58 7.42 7.78
N SER A 34 -7.66 7.17 9.09
CA SER A 34 -7.76 8.25 10.10
C SER A 34 -6.51 9.13 10.10
N PHE A 35 -5.31 8.55 10.00
CA PHE A 35 -4.08 9.32 9.85
C PHE A 35 -4.10 10.17 8.57
N GLY A 36 -4.54 9.60 7.44
CA GLY A 36 -4.69 10.34 6.19
C GLY A 36 -5.68 11.50 6.31
N ALA A 37 -6.80 11.31 7.01
CA ALA A 37 -7.79 12.35 7.23
C ALA A 37 -7.23 13.50 8.10
N TRP A 38 -6.54 13.17 9.19
CA TRP A 38 -5.86 14.17 10.01
C TRP A 38 -4.78 14.91 9.22
N ALA A 39 -3.90 14.16 8.54
CA ALA A 39 -2.84 14.71 7.71
C ALA A 39 -3.37 15.64 6.61
N TYR A 40 -4.57 15.39 6.07
CA TYR A 40 -5.19 16.26 5.04
C TYR A 40 -5.37 17.71 5.53
N HIS A 41 -5.64 17.88 6.83
CA HIS A 41 -5.88 19.18 7.45
C HIS A 41 -4.59 19.83 7.98
N ASP A 42 -3.57 19.05 8.31
CA ASP A 42 -2.27 19.56 8.80
C ASP A 42 -1.36 20.06 7.65
N ASP A 43 -0.82 21.28 7.73
CA ASP A 43 -0.02 21.86 6.64
C ASP A 43 1.29 21.12 6.35
N LEU A 44 1.94 20.55 7.37
CA LEU A 44 3.19 19.82 7.21
C LEU A 44 2.93 18.43 6.63
N LEU A 45 1.88 17.76 7.06
CA LEU A 45 1.58 16.36 6.72
C LEU A 45 0.59 16.20 5.56
N ARG A 46 -0.04 17.28 5.08
CA ARG A 46 -0.92 17.28 3.89
C ARG A 46 -0.36 16.52 2.69
N PRO A 47 0.95 16.56 2.39
CA PRO A 47 1.51 15.75 1.32
C PRO A 47 1.30 14.23 1.50
N LEU A 48 1.29 13.73 2.75
CA LEU A 48 1.05 12.33 3.06
C LEU A 48 -0.41 11.91 2.85
N ALA A 49 -1.38 12.83 2.92
CA ALA A 49 -2.78 12.50 2.64
C ALA A 49 -3.04 12.21 1.15
N HIS A 50 -2.18 12.71 0.25
CA HIS A 50 -2.40 12.66 -1.19
C HIS A 50 -1.45 11.70 -1.94
N ARG A 51 -0.86 10.74 -1.24
CA ARG A 51 0.13 9.80 -1.79
C ARG A 51 -0.37 8.37 -1.78
N PHE A 52 0.14 7.56 -2.69
CA PHE A 52 -0.16 6.13 -2.71
C PHE A 52 0.69 5.34 -1.69
N GLY A 53 1.81 5.91 -1.24
CA GLY A 53 2.76 5.21 -0.36
C GLY A 53 2.18 4.66 0.95
N LEU A 54 1.24 5.34 1.60
CA LEU A 54 0.55 4.83 2.79
C LEU A 54 -0.21 3.52 2.49
N TRP A 55 -0.94 3.51 1.38
CA TRP A 55 -1.73 2.38 0.91
C TRP A 55 -0.84 1.22 0.46
N VAL A 56 0.25 1.52 -0.26
CA VAL A 56 1.26 0.52 -0.67
C VAL A 56 1.90 -0.14 0.55
N LEU A 57 2.31 0.67 1.55
CA LEU A 57 2.89 0.16 2.79
C LEU A 57 1.90 -0.75 3.54
N LEU A 58 0.65 -0.29 3.72
CA LEU A 58 -0.40 -1.09 4.36
C LEU A 58 -0.56 -2.45 3.67
N VAL A 59 -0.71 -2.45 2.35
CA VAL A 59 -0.89 -3.69 1.57
C VAL A 59 0.33 -4.59 1.63
N ALA A 60 1.54 -4.04 1.55
CA ALA A 60 2.78 -4.82 1.67
C ALA A 60 2.87 -5.54 3.02
N LEU A 61 2.55 -4.85 4.12
CA LEU A 61 2.56 -5.43 5.47
C LEU A 61 1.47 -6.49 5.66
N LEU A 62 0.25 -6.25 5.17
CA LEU A 62 -0.87 -7.20 5.29
C LEU A 62 -0.68 -8.45 4.40
N SER A 63 0.01 -8.31 3.28
CA SER A 63 0.23 -9.38 2.30
C SER A 63 1.44 -10.24 2.60
N ALA A 64 2.42 -9.71 3.33
CA ALA A 64 3.68 -10.40 3.56
C ALA A 64 3.48 -11.79 4.16
N ARG A 65 4.11 -12.78 3.51
CA ARG A 65 4.11 -14.20 3.88
C ARG A 65 2.73 -14.85 3.93
N GLN A 66 1.69 -14.21 3.37
CA GLN A 66 0.34 -14.77 3.34
C GLN A 66 0.09 -15.60 2.07
N PRO A 67 -0.78 -16.61 2.12
CA PRO A 67 -1.34 -17.22 0.90
C PRO A 67 -1.98 -16.14 0.03
N ALA A 68 -1.91 -16.25 -1.30
CA ALA A 68 -2.40 -15.22 -2.22
C ALA A 68 -3.85 -14.79 -1.94
N ARG A 69 -4.75 -15.76 -1.69
CA ARG A 69 -6.16 -15.47 -1.35
C ARG A 69 -6.30 -14.66 -0.06
N THR A 70 -5.52 -15.00 0.97
CA THR A 70 -5.51 -14.27 2.25
C THR A 70 -4.94 -12.87 2.07
N ALA A 71 -3.85 -12.73 1.30
CA ALA A 71 -3.22 -11.45 1.00
C ALA A 71 -4.19 -10.51 0.27
N ILE A 72 -4.86 -11.01 -0.78
CA ILE A 72 -5.90 -10.30 -1.53
C ILE A 72 -7.03 -9.85 -0.58
N ALA A 73 -7.63 -10.79 0.16
CA ALA A 73 -8.76 -10.48 1.03
C ALA A 73 -8.42 -9.43 2.09
N ARG A 74 -7.27 -9.57 2.76
CA ARG A 74 -6.81 -8.59 3.77
C ARG A 74 -6.47 -7.24 3.16
N SER A 75 -5.87 -7.22 1.97
CA SER A 75 -5.52 -5.97 1.28
C SER A 75 -6.76 -5.21 0.84
N VAL A 76 -7.73 -5.89 0.22
CA VAL A 76 -9.02 -5.29 -0.15
C VAL A 76 -9.73 -4.76 1.09
N LEU A 77 -9.82 -5.56 2.17
CA LEU A 77 -10.45 -5.14 3.41
C LEU A 77 -9.75 -3.93 4.03
N GLY A 78 -8.42 -3.97 4.18
CA GLY A 78 -7.65 -2.88 4.76
C GLY A 78 -7.75 -1.58 3.95
N LEU A 79 -7.69 -1.65 2.62
CA LEU A 79 -7.86 -0.48 1.76
C LEU A 79 -9.29 0.07 1.82
N ALA A 80 -10.31 -0.79 1.76
CA ALA A 80 -11.71 -0.36 1.86
C ALA A 80 -11.97 0.33 3.22
N THR A 81 -11.47 -0.25 4.31
CA THR A 81 -11.56 0.38 5.64
C THR A 81 -10.80 1.70 5.71
N ALA A 82 -9.62 1.80 5.10
CA ALA A 82 -8.89 3.07 5.03
C ALA A 82 -9.63 4.15 4.23
N VAL A 83 -10.28 3.79 3.11
CA VAL A 83 -11.12 4.73 2.35
C VAL A 83 -12.27 5.25 3.21
N LEU A 84 -13.02 4.35 3.86
CA LEU A 84 -14.14 4.75 4.72
C LEU A 84 -13.68 5.62 5.89
N ALA A 85 -12.62 5.20 6.58
CA ALA A 85 -12.04 5.95 7.69
C ALA A 85 -11.53 7.34 7.26
N PHE A 86 -10.95 7.44 6.06
CA PHE A 86 -10.50 8.71 5.51
C PHE A 86 -11.66 9.67 5.25
N TYR A 87 -12.73 9.22 4.58
CA TYR A 87 -13.86 10.09 4.25
C TYR A 87 -14.67 10.50 5.49
N VAL A 88 -14.93 9.56 6.40
CA VAL A 88 -15.57 9.87 7.69
C VAL A 88 -14.69 10.77 8.53
N GLY A 89 -13.39 10.49 8.61
CA GLY A 89 -12.42 11.31 9.32
C GLY A 89 -12.35 12.74 8.78
N LYS A 90 -12.38 12.92 7.45
CA LYS A 90 -12.45 14.25 6.84
C LYS A 90 -13.71 15.02 7.24
N GLN A 91 -14.86 14.35 7.27
CA GLN A 91 -16.10 14.99 7.71
C GLN A 91 -15.99 15.46 9.17
N VAL A 92 -15.42 14.63 10.05
CA VAL A 92 -15.19 14.98 11.46
C VAL A 92 -14.22 16.16 11.58
N MET A 93 -13.06 16.09 10.92
CA MET A 93 -12.06 17.17 10.95
C MET A 93 -12.63 18.48 10.39
N TYR A 94 -13.40 18.42 9.29
CA TYR A 94 -14.04 19.60 8.74
C TYR A 94 -15.04 20.23 9.71
N GLY A 95 -15.82 19.42 10.43
CA GLY A 95 -16.75 19.93 11.45
C GLY A 95 -16.06 20.59 12.65
N ILE A 96 -14.82 20.18 12.95
CA ILE A 96 -13.98 20.80 13.98
C ILE A 96 -13.40 22.12 13.48
N ASP A 97 -12.80 22.12 12.28
CA ASP A 97 -12.09 23.28 11.72
C ASP A 97 -13.04 24.39 11.25
N TYR A 98 -14.25 24.03 10.82
CA TYR A 98 -15.25 24.95 10.28
C TYR A 98 -16.62 24.77 10.96
N PRO A 99 -16.77 25.18 12.24
CA PRO A 99 -18.03 25.04 12.96
C PRO A 99 -19.18 25.76 12.24
N GLY A 100 -20.30 25.05 12.07
CA GLY A 100 -21.50 25.59 11.41
C GLY A 100 -21.56 25.43 9.89
N MET A 101 -20.52 24.88 9.25
CA MET A 101 -20.53 24.56 7.82
C MET A 101 -20.70 23.05 7.59
N PRO A 102 -21.90 22.58 7.19
CA PRO A 102 -22.15 21.14 7.05
C PRO A 102 -21.36 20.56 5.88
N TYR A 103 -20.47 19.61 6.17
CA TYR A 103 -19.81 18.79 5.16
C TYR A 103 -20.60 17.51 4.92
N ALA A 104 -21.03 17.30 3.68
CA ALA A 104 -21.73 16.10 3.26
C ALA A 104 -20.76 15.10 2.61
N LEU A 105 -20.90 13.82 2.96
CA LEU A 105 -20.18 12.75 2.28
C LEU A 105 -20.71 12.59 0.85
N ASN A 106 -19.80 12.59 -0.12
CA ASN A 106 -20.14 12.26 -1.51
C ASN A 106 -20.04 10.74 -1.70
N PHE A 107 -21.19 10.06 -1.65
CA PHE A 107 -21.27 8.61 -1.79
C PHE A 107 -20.82 8.09 -3.16
N SER A 108 -20.98 8.87 -4.24
CA SER A 108 -20.48 8.49 -5.57
C SER A 108 -18.96 8.38 -5.56
N VAL A 109 -18.30 9.39 -5.01
CA VAL A 109 -16.84 9.41 -4.88
C VAL A 109 -16.37 8.28 -3.95
N ILE A 110 -17.05 8.05 -2.82
CA ILE A 110 -16.71 6.94 -1.92
C ILE A 110 -16.83 5.59 -2.67
N ALA A 111 -17.88 5.39 -3.46
CA ALA A 111 -18.07 4.16 -4.23
C ALA A 111 -16.95 3.96 -5.26
N GLU A 112 -16.54 5.01 -5.99
CA GLU A 112 -15.40 4.96 -6.92
C GLU A 112 -14.11 4.53 -6.21
N TRP A 113 -13.80 5.12 -5.06
CA TRP A 113 -12.62 4.76 -4.28
C TRP A 113 -12.70 3.35 -3.70
N LEU A 114 -13.89 2.86 -3.34
CA LEU A 114 -14.07 1.47 -2.89
C LEU A 114 -13.84 0.47 -4.04
N VAL A 115 -14.26 0.78 -5.26
CA VAL A 115 -13.95 -0.03 -6.44
C VAL A 115 -12.44 -0.04 -6.69
N LEU A 116 -11.79 1.12 -6.65
CA LEU A 116 -10.33 1.21 -6.77
C LEU A 116 -9.61 0.45 -5.66
N ALA A 117 -10.09 0.51 -4.42
CA ALA A 117 -9.55 -0.26 -3.30
C ALA A 117 -9.67 -1.77 -3.53
N ALA A 118 -10.77 -2.25 -4.10
CA ALA A 118 -10.96 -3.66 -4.44
C ALA A 118 -10.00 -4.10 -5.56
N VAL A 119 -9.87 -3.31 -6.62
CA VAL A 119 -8.96 -3.59 -7.74
C VAL A 119 -7.50 -3.54 -7.29
N ALA A 120 -7.07 -2.43 -6.69
CA ALA A 120 -5.70 -2.25 -6.20
C ALA A 120 -5.34 -3.26 -5.12
N GLY A 121 -6.24 -3.52 -4.16
CA GLY A 121 -6.04 -4.51 -3.11
C GLY A 121 -5.89 -5.93 -3.65
N SER A 122 -6.62 -6.27 -4.71
CA SER A 122 -6.47 -7.57 -5.38
C SER A 122 -5.14 -7.69 -6.11
N LEU A 123 -4.77 -6.68 -6.91
CA LEU A 123 -3.53 -6.68 -7.70
C LEU A 123 -2.31 -6.65 -6.80
N LEU A 124 -2.25 -5.71 -5.86
CA LEU A 124 -1.12 -5.57 -4.94
C LEU A 124 -1.07 -6.69 -3.91
N GLY A 125 -2.22 -7.14 -3.41
CA GLY A 125 -2.30 -8.30 -2.51
C GLY A 125 -1.75 -9.56 -3.16
N TRP A 126 -2.05 -9.78 -4.45
CA TRP A 126 -1.42 -10.83 -5.24
C TRP A 126 0.08 -10.56 -5.43
N ALA A 127 0.49 -9.39 -5.94
CA ALA A 127 1.90 -9.11 -6.19
C ALA A 127 2.79 -9.23 -4.95
N PHE A 128 2.28 -8.85 -3.78
CA PHE A 128 3.02 -8.81 -2.51
C PHE A 128 2.86 -10.07 -1.66
N HIS A 129 2.05 -11.05 -2.08
CA HIS A 129 1.80 -12.25 -1.28
C HIS A 129 3.08 -13.02 -0.94
N SER A 130 4.12 -12.93 -1.80
CA SER A 130 5.40 -13.62 -1.64
C SER A 130 6.47 -12.85 -0.86
N ILE A 131 6.21 -11.60 -0.43
CA ILE A 131 7.15 -10.84 0.41
C ILE A 131 7.53 -11.69 1.64
N GLY A 132 8.83 -11.78 1.92
CA GLY A 132 9.38 -12.53 3.07
C GLY A 132 9.37 -14.05 2.93
N ARG A 133 9.02 -14.61 1.75
CA ARG A 133 9.22 -16.03 1.47
C ARG A 133 10.63 -16.30 0.94
N ASP A 134 11.16 -17.47 1.27
CA ASP A 134 12.44 -17.92 0.77
C ASP A 134 12.43 -18.21 -0.73
N GLY A 135 13.61 -18.06 -1.36
CA GLY A 135 13.82 -18.34 -2.77
C GLY A 135 13.55 -17.17 -3.73
N ARG A 136 13.46 -17.50 -5.02
CA ARG A 136 13.44 -16.54 -6.14
C ARG A 136 12.20 -15.65 -6.23
N ARG A 137 11.13 -15.95 -5.48
CA ARG A 137 9.85 -15.22 -5.54
C ARG A 137 9.68 -14.15 -4.47
N GLY A 138 10.45 -14.20 -3.37
CA GLY A 138 10.35 -13.20 -2.30
C GLY A 138 11.06 -11.90 -2.64
N ALA A 139 12.30 -11.98 -3.13
CA ALA A 139 13.10 -10.83 -3.55
C ALA A 139 12.40 -9.90 -4.55
N PRO A 140 11.82 -10.38 -5.67
CA PRO A 140 11.15 -9.49 -6.63
C PRO A 140 9.88 -8.84 -6.06
N ALA A 141 9.12 -9.51 -5.20
CA ALA A 141 7.94 -8.92 -4.58
C ALA A 141 8.32 -7.82 -3.56
N THR A 142 9.36 -8.06 -2.76
CA THR A 142 9.91 -7.04 -1.86
C THR A 142 10.46 -5.86 -2.67
N ALA A 143 11.20 -6.13 -3.75
CA ALA A 143 11.74 -5.09 -4.64
C ALA A 143 10.63 -4.28 -5.32
N ALA A 144 9.54 -4.92 -5.75
CA ALA A 144 8.38 -4.24 -6.33
C ALA A 144 7.70 -3.30 -5.32
N ALA A 145 7.52 -3.73 -4.07
CA ALA A 145 6.97 -2.88 -3.01
C ALA A 145 7.89 -1.68 -2.71
N VAL A 146 9.20 -1.92 -2.58
CA VAL A 146 10.20 -0.85 -2.39
C VAL A 146 10.21 0.11 -3.58
N GLY A 147 10.21 -0.42 -4.80
CA GLY A 147 10.18 0.36 -6.04
C GLY A 147 8.94 1.25 -6.13
N LEU A 148 7.76 0.75 -5.78
CA LEU A 148 6.53 1.55 -5.74
C LEU A 148 6.59 2.67 -4.69
N LEU A 149 7.16 2.40 -3.50
CA LEU A 149 7.34 3.41 -2.46
C LEU A 149 8.31 4.52 -2.88
N VAL A 150 9.43 4.14 -3.51
CA VAL A 150 10.44 5.07 -4.01
C VAL A 150 9.91 5.87 -5.21
N ALA A 151 9.22 5.21 -6.14
CA ALA A 151 8.63 5.86 -7.31
C ALA A 151 7.53 6.85 -6.92
N ASP A 152 6.66 6.51 -5.97
CA ASP A 152 5.65 7.44 -5.44
C ASP A 152 6.29 8.66 -4.78
N ALA A 153 7.35 8.46 -3.99
CA ALA A 153 8.09 9.54 -3.35
C ALA A 153 8.77 10.44 -4.38
N PHE A 154 9.50 9.85 -5.34
CA PHE A 154 10.20 10.56 -6.41
C PHE A 154 9.24 11.36 -7.29
N ARG A 155 8.16 10.72 -7.78
CA ARG A 155 7.14 11.38 -8.60
C ARG A 155 6.53 12.57 -7.88
N ARG A 156 6.27 12.47 -6.58
CA ARG A 156 5.71 13.59 -5.81
C ARG A 156 6.74 14.68 -5.52
N SER A 157 7.95 14.33 -5.08
CA SER A 157 8.97 15.31 -4.71
C SER A 157 9.52 16.08 -5.90
N THR A 158 9.47 15.52 -7.10
CA THR A 158 9.84 16.23 -8.35
C THR A 158 8.78 17.25 -8.76
N ASN A 159 7.49 16.90 -8.68
CA ASN A 159 6.39 17.81 -9.00
C ASN A 159 6.10 18.83 -7.89
N TYR A 160 6.45 18.52 -6.64
CA TYR A 160 6.20 19.35 -5.46
C TYR A 160 7.42 19.33 -4.54
N ALA A 161 8.43 20.15 -4.87
CA ALA A 161 9.73 20.14 -4.19
C ALA A 161 9.63 20.37 -2.66
N THR A 162 8.69 21.21 -2.22
CA THR A 162 8.44 21.50 -0.80
C THR A 162 7.96 20.27 -0.02
N ASP A 163 7.23 19.37 -0.67
CA ASP A 163 6.70 18.15 -0.06
C ASP A 163 7.81 17.14 0.24
N GLY A 164 8.94 17.24 -0.47
CA GLY A 164 10.09 16.33 -0.32
C GLY A 164 10.59 16.20 1.12
N ARG A 165 10.48 17.27 1.92
CA ARG A 165 10.90 17.30 3.34
C ARG A 165 10.19 16.26 4.20
N VAL A 166 8.95 15.90 3.86
CA VAL A 166 8.14 14.92 4.60
C VAL A 166 8.05 13.60 3.84
N LEU A 167 7.98 13.66 2.51
CA LEU A 167 7.79 12.49 1.68
C LEU A 167 8.99 11.54 1.66
N VAL A 168 10.21 12.10 1.62
CA VAL A 168 11.46 11.32 1.63
C VAL A 168 11.66 10.56 2.95
N PRO A 169 11.59 11.18 4.14
CA PRO A 169 11.75 10.43 5.39
C PRO A 169 10.65 9.38 5.59
N PHE A 170 9.40 9.69 5.20
CA PHE A 170 8.33 8.68 5.21
C PHE A 170 8.67 7.50 4.28
N ALA A 171 9.11 7.76 3.05
CA ALA A 171 9.41 6.70 2.09
C ALA A 171 10.57 5.83 2.58
N ALA A 172 11.60 6.45 3.15
CA ALA A 172 12.71 5.74 3.79
C ALA A 172 12.21 4.82 4.92
N LEU A 173 11.37 5.34 5.82
CA LEU A 173 10.77 4.54 6.90
C LEU A 173 9.91 3.40 6.36
N ALA A 174 9.06 3.66 5.37
CA ALA A 174 8.22 2.65 4.73
C ALA A 174 9.06 1.55 4.07
N VAL A 175 10.14 1.91 3.37
CA VAL A 175 11.09 0.95 2.80
C VAL A 175 11.75 0.11 3.89
N VAL A 176 12.20 0.72 4.98
CA VAL A 176 12.79 0.00 6.13
C VAL A 176 11.78 -1.01 6.71
N LEU A 177 10.52 -0.63 6.88
CA LEU A 177 9.48 -1.53 7.38
C LEU A 177 9.21 -2.70 6.42
N VAL A 178 9.14 -2.44 5.12
CA VAL A 178 8.99 -3.49 4.10
C VAL A 178 10.19 -4.44 4.10
N LEU A 179 11.41 -3.91 4.17
CA LEU A 179 12.63 -4.71 4.26
C LEU A 179 12.69 -5.53 5.55
N ALA A 180 12.30 -4.95 6.69
CA ALA A 180 12.28 -5.65 7.99
C ALA A 180 11.34 -6.86 7.98
N VAL A 181 10.23 -6.78 7.23
CA VAL A 181 9.30 -7.91 7.08
C VAL A 181 9.73 -8.86 5.96
N GLY A 182 10.35 -8.34 4.89
CA GLY A 182 10.66 -9.07 3.67
C GLY A 182 12.04 -9.73 3.61
N VAL A 183 13.02 -9.28 4.39
CA VAL A 183 14.42 -9.74 4.35
C VAL A 183 14.72 -10.56 5.60
N ARG A 184 15.05 -11.84 5.40
CA ARG A 184 15.44 -12.79 6.47
C ARG A 184 16.92 -13.15 6.44
N SER A 185 17.62 -12.81 5.36
CA SER A 185 19.03 -13.12 5.15
C SER A 185 19.72 -12.08 4.28
N LEU A 186 21.05 -11.95 4.43
CA LEU A 186 21.87 -11.09 3.58
C LEU A 186 21.74 -11.45 2.09
N ARG A 187 21.55 -12.74 1.78
CA ARG A 187 21.34 -13.21 0.40
C ARG A 187 20.04 -12.66 -0.20
N GLN A 188 18.97 -12.59 0.58
CA GLN A 188 17.70 -11.96 0.16
C GLN A 188 17.83 -10.45 0.05
N LEU A 189 18.62 -9.80 0.90
CA LEU A 189 18.89 -8.38 0.78
C LEU A 189 19.60 -8.07 -0.54
N ALA A 190 20.69 -8.80 -0.83
CA ALA A 190 21.42 -8.68 -2.09
C ALA A 190 20.51 -8.96 -3.30
N GLY A 191 19.69 -10.01 -3.24
CA GLY A 191 18.70 -10.31 -4.28
C GLY A 191 17.68 -9.18 -4.46
N THR A 192 17.17 -8.61 -3.38
CA THR A 192 16.22 -7.48 -3.42
C THR A 192 16.88 -6.26 -4.04
N ALA A 193 18.14 -5.97 -3.70
CA ALA A 193 18.89 -4.87 -4.29
C ALA A 193 19.10 -5.05 -5.80
N VAL A 194 19.47 -6.27 -6.24
CA VAL A 194 19.60 -6.60 -7.68
C VAL A 194 18.29 -6.39 -8.43
N TRP A 195 17.16 -6.79 -7.84
CA TRP A 195 15.84 -6.60 -8.44
C TRP A 195 15.30 -5.17 -8.34
N ALA A 196 15.82 -4.36 -7.43
CA ALA A 196 15.47 -2.95 -7.31
C ALA A 196 16.27 -2.04 -8.27
N LEU A 197 17.44 -2.50 -8.73
CA LEU A 197 18.33 -1.77 -9.64
C LEU A 197 17.83 -1.53 -11.09
N PRO A 198 16.92 -2.32 -11.72
CA PRO A 198 16.66 -2.20 -13.15
C PRO A 198 15.54 -1.22 -13.53
N ILE A 199 15.05 -0.36 -12.64
CA ILE A 199 14.05 0.65 -13.03
C ILE A 199 14.62 2.04 -12.76
N PRO A 200 15.36 2.64 -13.73
CA PRO A 200 15.63 4.06 -13.69
C PRO A 200 14.29 4.79 -13.63
N PRO A 201 14.10 5.77 -12.71
CA PRO A 201 12.83 6.48 -12.57
C PRO A 201 12.36 7.15 -13.88
N TRP A 202 13.29 7.44 -14.79
CA TRP A 202 13.07 8.00 -16.12
C TRP A 202 12.28 7.08 -17.08
N VAL A 203 12.33 5.75 -16.90
CA VAL A 203 11.62 4.81 -17.80
C VAL A 203 10.10 4.85 -17.58
N CYS A 204 9.64 5.19 -16.37
CA CYS A 204 8.21 5.40 -16.08
C CYS A 204 7.73 6.83 -16.41
N CYS A 205 8.62 7.76 -16.78
CA CYS A 205 8.29 9.14 -17.15
C CYS A 205 8.08 9.33 -18.66
N SER A 206 8.03 8.26 -19.44
CA SER A 206 7.76 8.30 -20.88
C SER A 206 6.29 8.06 -21.20
N SER A 207 5.37 8.79 -20.58
CA SER A 207 4.13 9.17 -21.27
C SER A 207 4.38 10.55 -21.88
N PRO A 208 4.39 10.70 -23.21
CA PRO A 208 4.47 12.02 -23.82
C PRO A 208 3.19 12.76 -23.50
N ASP A 209 3.26 13.81 -22.68
CA ASP A 209 2.20 14.80 -22.63
C ASP A 209 2.26 15.61 -23.94
N PRO A 210 1.22 15.60 -24.79
CA PRO A 210 1.24 16.39 -26.02
C PRO A 210 1.10 17.90 -25.77
N ILE A 211 1.05 18.38 -24.52
CA ILE A 211 0.76 19.77 -24.20
C ILE A 211 1.51 20.21 -22.92
N SER A 212 2.84 20.37 -22.99
CA SER A 212 3.51 21.54 -22.39
C SER A 212 4.99 21.56 -22.77
N SER A 213 5.37 22.58 -23.53
CA SER A 213 6.75 22.96 -23.74
C SER A 213 7.25 23.71 -22.51
N SER A 214 7.93 23.03 -21.58
CA SER A 214 8.95 23.66 -20.73
C SER A 214 9.70 22.62 -19.90
N SER A 215 10.86 22.24 -20.45
CA SER A 215 12.16 21.95 -19.82
C SER A 215 12.24 21.08 -18.56
N CYS A 216 12.92 19.94 -18.77
CA CYS A 216 13.79 19.11 -17.92
C CYS A 216 13.94 19.47 -16.43
#